data_AF-A0A1A5YCF5-F1
#
_entry.id   AF-A0A1A5YCF5-F1
#
_cell.length_a   1.000
_cell.length_b   1.000
_cell.length_c   1.000
_cell.angle_alpha   90.00
_cell.angle_beta   90.00
_cell.angle_gamma   90.00
#
_symmetry.space_group_name_H-M   'P 1'
#
loop_
_entity.id
_entity.type
_entity.pdbx_description
1 polymer ?
#
loop_
_entity_poly.entity_id
_entity_poly.type
_entity_poly.pdbx_seq_one_letter_code
_entity_poly.pdbx_strand_id
1 'polypeptide(L)'
;MNFVRKITNSDALKHIVDLPEDLQNQDVELIILPIGDSSLYKRPTASSHTARGSLKQYANLDLIQFEQGAWEKGVQDKHEHR
;
A
#
# COMPACT_ATOMS: atom_id res chain seq x y z
N MET A 1 -13.70 19.73 -23.49
CA MET A 1 -12.81 19.32 -22.38
C MET A 1 -11.84 20.46 -22.13
N ASN A 2 -11.89 21.06 -20.94
CA ASN A 2 -11.05 22.22 -20.61
C ASN A 2 -9.74 21.72 -20.00
N PHE A 3 -8.63 21.99 -20.66
CA PHE A 3 -7.29 21.69 -20.16
C PHE A 3 -6.39 22.91 -20.36
N VAL A 4 -5.36 23.03 -19.53
CA VAL A 4 -4.38 24.11 -19.65
C VAL A 4 -3.09 23.52 -20.19
N ARG A 5 -2.53 24.15 -21.23
CA ARG A 5 -1.18 23.88 -21.73
C ARG A 5 -0.31 25.10 -21.53
N LYS A 6 0.90 24.90 -21.04
CA LYS A 6 1.87 25.96 -20.84
C LYS A 6 3.29 25.42 -20.94
N ILE A 7 4.16 26.17 -21.61
CA ILE A 7 5.61 25.92 -21.56
C ILE A 7 6.17 26.66 -20.34
N THR A 8 6.90 25.96 -19.50
CA THR A 8 7.52 26.51 -18.29
C THR A 8 8.86 25.83 -18.04
N ASN A 9 9.76 26.51 -17.35
CA ASN A 9 10.96 25.86 -16.85
C ASN A 9 10.59 24.85 -15.75
N SER A 10 11.26 23.69 -15.76
CA SER A 10 11.00 22.58 -14.85
C SER A 10 11.33 22.88 -13.40
N ASP A 11 12.18 23.86 -13.11
CA ASP A 11 12.48 24.30 -11.74
C ASP A 11 11.22 24.81 -11.01
N ALA A 12 10.26 25.38 -11.75
CA ALA A 12 8.98 25.82 -11.19
C ALA A 12 8.14 24.66 -10.64
N LEU A 13 8.41 23.42 -11.07
CA LEU A 13 7.69 22.21 -10.66
C LEU A 13 8.39 21.47 -9.51
N LYS A 14 9.62 21.85 -9.15
CA LYS A 14 10.46 21.17 -8.14
C LYS A 14 9.80 21.01 -6.76
N HIS A 15 8.90 21.93 -6.41
CA HIS A 15 8.17 21.90 -5.13
C HIS A 15 6.79 21.24 -5.22
N ILE A 16 6.35 20.86 -6.43
CA ILE A 16 5.02 20.32 -6.71
C ILE A 16 5.11 18.81 -6.95
N VAL A 17 6.16 18.37 -7.64
CA VAL A 17 6.36 16.97 -8.05
C VAL A 17 7.85 16.66 -8.12
N ASP A 18 8.21 15.44 -7.73
CA ASP A 18 9.56 14.93 -7.92
C ASP A 18 9.79 14.67 -9.41
N LEU A 19 10.73 15.42 -9.99
CA LEU A 19 11.13 15.27 -11.38
C LEU A 19 12.41 14.45 -11.50
N PRO A 20 12.53 13.60 -12.53
CA PRO A 20 13.77 12.90 -12.82
C PRO A 20 14.86 13.90 -13.24
N GLU A 21 16.13 13.54 -13.01
CA GLU A 21 17.28 14.44 -13.17
C GLU A 21 17.43 14.99 -14.60
N ASP A 22 17.07 14.18 -15.58
CA ASP A 22 17.10 14.51 -17.01
C ASP A 22 16.13 15.62 -17.42
N LEU A 23 15.10 15.89 -16.61
CA LEU A 23 14.12 16.94 -16.84
C LEU A 23 14.37 18.20 -16.01
N GLN A 24 15.42 18.26 -15.18
CA GLN A 24 15.72 19.44 -14.36
C GLN A 24 16.37 20.56 -15.17
N ASN A 25 16.10 21.83 -14.80
CA ASN A 25 16.60 23.03 -15.48
C ASN A 25 16.30 23.11 -16.99
N GLN A 26 15.19 22.52 -17.46
CA GLN A 26 14.80 22.50 -18.87
C GLN A 26 13.41 23.12 -19.06
N ASP A 27 13.17 23.66 -20.25
CA ASP A 27 11.84 24.11 -20.64
C ASP A 27 10.98 22.90 -21.01
N VAL A 28 9.90 22.69 -20.25
CA VAL A 28 8.99 21.55 -20.36
C VAL A 28 7.57 22.00 -20.71
N GLU A 29 6.84 21.14 -21.42
CA GLU A 29 5.41 21.35 -21.67
C GLU A 29 4.60 20.78 -20.50
N LEU A 30 3.90 21.66 -19.78
CA LEU A 30 2.97 21.29 -18.72
C LEU A 30 1.55 21.18 -19.30
N ILE A 31 0.92 20.02 -19.08
CA ILE A 31 -0.47 19.75 -19.44
C ILE A 31 -1.25 19.46 -18.15
N ILE A 32 -2.21 20.33 -17.81
CA ILE A 32 -3.09 20.14 -16.66
C ILE A 32 -4.45 19.63 -17.15
N LEU A 33 -4.79 18.41 -16.74
CA LEU A 33 -6.03 17.74 -17.09
C LEU A 33 -6.89 17.59 -15.82
N PRO A 34 -8.20 17.89 -15.88
CA PRO A 34 -9.09 17.57 -14.77
C PRO A 34 -9.17 16.05 -14.62
N ILE A 35 -8.83 15.56 -13.43
CA ILE A 35 -9.11 14.19 -13.03
C ILE A 35 -10.62 14.18 -12.75
N GLY A 36 -11.38 13.28 -13.40
CA GLY A 36 -12.84 13.18 -13.26
C GLY A 36 -13.28 12.76 -11.85
N ASP A 37 -14.19 11.78 -11.74
CA ASP A 37 -14.66 11.32 -10.42
C ASP A 37 -13.50 10.78 -9.57
N SER A 38 -13.20 11.47 -8.47
CA SER A 38 -12.06 11.23 -7.57
C SER A 38 -12.12 9.91 -6.79
N SER A 39 -13.17 9.09 -6.98
CA SER A 39 -13.35 7.82 -6.29
C SER A 39 -12.36 6.74 -6.75
N LEU A 40 -11.82 6.85 -7.97
CA LEU A 40 -10.93 5.85 -8.57
C LEU A 40 -9.44 6.08 -8.29
N TYR A 41 -9.06 7.26 -7.82
CA TYR A 41 -7.66 7.66 -7.63
C TYR A 41 -7.25 7.82 -6.17
N LYS A 42 -8.06 7.31 -5.22
CA LYS A 42 -7.63 7.18 -3.84
C LYS A 42 -6.42 6.24 -3.81
N ARG A 43 -5.24 6.83 -3.57
CA ARG A 43 -4.00 6.10 -3.32
C ARG A 43 -4.31 5.05 -2.24
N PRO A 44 -4.04 3.75 -2.45
CA PRO A 44 -4.23 2.77 -1.40
C PRO A 44 -3.40 3.26 -0.20
N THR A 45 -4.08 3.62 0.88
CA THR A 45 -3.42 3.97 2.13
C THR A 45 -2.48 2.84 2.46
N ALA A 46 -1.20 3.15 2.70
CA ALA A 46 -0.17 2.18 3.03
C ALA A 46 -0.77 1.15 4.00
N SER A 47 -0.93 -0.09 3.55
CA SER A 47 -1.50 -1.13 4.40
C SER A 47 -0.55 -1.27 5.57
N SER A 48 -0.97 -0.86 6.76
CA SER A 48 -0.19 -1.14 7.97
C SER A 48 0.02 -2.64 7.99
N HIS A 49 1.26 -3.10 7.75
CA HIS A 49 1.62 -4.50 7.88
C HIS A 49 1.49 -4.84 9.36
N THR A 50 0.27 -5.21 9.76
CA THR A 50 0.05 -5.75 11.09
C THR A 50 0.82 -7.05 11.16
N ALA A 51 1.39 -7.38 12.33
CA ALA A 51 2.07 -8.66 12.53
C ALA A 51 1.17 -9.84 12.10
N ARG A 52 -0.14 -9.72 12.33
CA ARG A 52 -1.17 -10.65 11.85
C ARG A 52 -1.20 -10.78 10.31
N GLY A 53 -1.08 -9.67 9.59
CA GLY A 53 -1.02 -9.66 8.13
C GLY A 53 0.25 -10.30 7.58
N SER A 54 1.40 -10.03 8.20
CA SER A 54 2.70 -10.58 7.78
C SER A 54 2.81 -12.08 8.00
N LEU A 55 2.14 -12.62 9.03
CA LEU A 55 2.13 -14.06 9.33
C LEU A 55 1.03 -14.83 8.58
N LYS A 56 0.18 -14.15 7.81
CA LYS A 56 -0.96 -14.76 7.09
C LYS A 56 -0.53 -15.87 6.14
N GLN A 57 0.66 -15.78 5.54
CA GLN A 57 1.18 -16.81 4.63
C GLN A 57 1.48 -18.15 5.32
N TYR A 58 1.66 -18.13 6.64
CA TYR A 58 1.89 -19.33 7.45
C TYR A 58 0.61 -19.85 8.11
N ALA A 59 -0.53 -19.20 7.87
CA ALA A 59 -1.81 -19.64 8.43
C ALA A 59 -2.28 -20.91 7.72
N ASN A 60 -2.49 -21.97 8.48
CA ASN A 60 -3.15 -23.17 7.98
C ASN A 60 -4.65 -23.09 8.29
N LEU A 61 -5.46 -22.90 7.26
CA LEU A 61 -6.91 -22.68 7.39
C LEU A 61 -7.63 -23.85 8.07
N ASP A 62 -7.18 -25.08 7.81
CA ASP A 62 -7.82 -26.29 8.35
C ASP A 62 -7.65 -26.40 9.87
N LEU A 63 -6.60 -25.75 10.41
CA LEU A 63 -6.24 -25.81 11.82
C LEU A 63 -6.83 -24.66 12.66
N ILE A 64 -7.35 -23.61 12.04
CA ILE A 64 -7.87 -22.42 12.74
C ILE A 64 -9.00 -22.77 13.72
N GLN A 65 -9.89 -23.69 13.33
CA GLN A 65 -10.99 -24.15 14.18
C GLN A 65 -10.52 -24.81 15.49
N PHE A 66 -9.28 -25.32 15.52
CA PHE A 66 -8.71 -25.99 16.69
C PHE A 66 -7.89 -25.05 17.59
N GLU A 67 -7.62 -23.81 17.16
CA GLU A 67 -6.80 -22.85 17.93
C GLU A 67 -7.37 -22.60 19.34
N GLN A 68 -8.69 -22.55 19.46
CA GLN A 68 -9.37 -22.25 20.72
C GLN A 68 -9.18 -23.36 21.78
N GLY A 69 -9.03 -24.62 21.36
CA GLY A 69 -8.81 -25.78 22.24
C GLY A 69 -7.37 -26.31 22.22
N ALA A 70 -6.47 -25.70 21.45
CA ALA A 70 -5.11 -26.20 21.25
C ALA A 70 -4.31 -26.29 22.56
N TRP A 71 -4.50 -25.32 23.46
CA TRP A 71 -3.84 -25.29 24.76
C TRP A 71 -4.35 -26.38 25.70
N GLU A 72 -5.68 -26.54 25.79
CA GLU A 72 -6.31 -27.59 26.60
C GLU A 72 -5.83 -28.97 26.14
N LYS A 73 -5.89 -29.24 24.83
CA LYS A 73 -5.45 -30.51 24.25
C LYS A 73 -3.95 -30.74 24.44
N GLY A 74 -3.11 -29.72 24.27
CA GLY A 74 -1.67 -29.84 24.49
C GLY A 74 -1.29 -30.10 25.94
N VAL A 75 -2.03 -29.54 26.89
CA VAL A 75 -1.87 -29.83 28.33
C VAL A 75 -2.33 -31.27 28.62
N GLN A 76 -3.46 -31.67 28.06
CA GLN A 76 -3.99 -33.02 28.20
C GLN A 76 -3.01 -34.07 27.66
N ASP A 77 -2.56 -33.95 26.42
CA ASP A 77 -1.57 -34.85 25.79
C ASP A 77 -0.26 -34.94 26.60
N LYS A 78 0.18 -33.81 27.19
CA LYS A 78 1.43 -33.76 27.96
C LYS A 78 1.32 -34.39 29.35
N HIS A 79 0.13 -34.36 29.97
CA HIS A 79 -0.08 -34.73 31.36
C HIS A 79 -0.88 -36.02 31.56
N GLU A 80 -1.58 -36.53 30.54
CA GLU A 80 -2.31 -37.81 30.59
C GLU A 80 -1.40 -39.04 30.38
N HIS A 81 -0.13 -38.86 30.03
CA HIS A 81 0.88 -39.92 29.99
C HIS A 81 1.70 -40.06 31.29
N ARG A 82 1.04 -39.93 32.45
CA ARG A 82 1.63 -40.26 33.76
C ARG A 82 0.76 -41.28 34.50
#